data_AF-A0A9W4WAA9-F1
#
_entry.id   AF-A0A9W4WAA9-F1
#
_cell.length_a   1.000
_cell.length_b   1.000
_cell.length_c   1.000
_cell.angle_alpha   90.00
_cell.angle_beta   90.00
_cell.angle_gamma   90.00
#
_symmetry.space_group_name_H-M   'P 1'
#
loop_
_entity.id
_entity.type
_entity.pdbx_description
1 polymer ?
#
loop_
_entity_poly.entity_id
_entity_poly.type
_entity_poly.pdbx_seq_one_letter_code
_entity_poly.pdbx_strand_id
1 'polypeptide(L)'
;MDFNDSDRMVNPGLAGGAMFDLGIYSLTWIMQILYHLQPHEKKESPAPIVAAVSKYHTGIDEAASFIVQFPKQNTMGIGMTTLRLGSGVDFGFTGGPAIKIQGSDGEIQICGPAFRPHSYKVIKMDGGGKVETIECPFPQDSGRSGWGRGLYWEADECARCLRDGKLESLVLPLDETIVTMEIIEAVLKQGMMEYPDVIRTDVYDPESPLNNGR
;
A
#
# COMPACT_ATOMS: atom_id res chain seq x y z
N MET A 1 -2.40 -22.47 1.06
CA MET A 1 -2.94 -21.52 0.08
C MET A 1 -3.39 -22.38 -1.05
N ASP A 2 -4.70 -22.45 -1.22
CA ASP A 2 -5.33 -23.46 -2.07
C ASP A 2 -6.12 -22.72 -3.16
N PHE A 3 -5.48 -21.69 -3.73
CA PHE A 3 -6.02 -20.98 -4.88
C PHE A 3 -5.96 -21.89 -6.10
N ASN A 4 -6.97 -21.80 -6.95
CA ASN A 4 -6.84 -22.28 -8.32
C ASN A 4 -5.82 -21.40 -9.05
N ASP A 5 -4.96 -21.97 -9.90
CA ASP A 5 -3.95 -21.20 -10.66
C ASP A 5 -4.58 -20.10 -11.56
N SER A 6 -5.87 -20.21 -11.88
CA SER A 6 -6.62 -19.17 -12.59
C SER A 6 -7.10 -18.01 -11.71
N ASP A 7 -6.99 -18.12 -10.39
CA ASP A 7 -7.44 -17.11 -9.43
C ASP A 7 -6.61 -15.82 -9.59
N ARG A 8 -7.27 -14.65 -9.52
CA ARG A 8 -6.64 -13.33 -9.67
C ARG A 8 -5.44 -13.13 -8.74
N MET A 9 -5.43 -13.79 -7.58
CA MET A 9 -4.37 -13.65 -6.58
C MET A 9 -3.06 -14.28 -7.01
N VAL A 10 -3.13 -15.38 -7.78
CA VAL A 10 -1.96 -16.19 -8.14
C VAL A 10 -1.71 -16.29 -9.64
N ASN A 11 -2.61 -15.76 -10.47
CA ASN A 11 -2.49 -15.81 -11.92
C ASN A 11 -1.54 -14.71 -12.43
N PRO A 12 -0.38 -15.06 -13.04
CA PRO A 12 0.54 -14.07 -13.60
C PRO A 12 -0.09 -13.24 -14.73
N GLY A 13 -1.02 -13.80 -15.50
CA GLY A 13 -1.73 -13.11 -16.57
C GLY A 13 -2.69 -12.01 -16.10
N LEU A 14 -2.95 -11.92 -14.78
CA LEU A 14 -3.79 -10.90 -14.16
C LEU A 14 -2.99 -10.00 -13.18
N ALA A 15 -1.65 -10.01 -13.28
CA ALA A 15 -0.76 -9.33 -12.34
C ALA A 15 -0.99 -9.76 -10.87
N GLY A 16 -1.28 -11.04 -10.63
CA GLY A 16 -1.37 -11.60 -9.28
C GLY A 16 -0.05 -11.48 -8.52
N GLY A 17 -0.08 -11.60 -7.20
CA GLY A 17 1.08 -11.37 -6.35
C GLY A 17 0.75 -10.67 -5.05
N ALA A 18 1.52 -10.99 -4.00
CA ALA A 18 1.38 -10.38 -2.68
C ALA A 18 1.68 -8.87 -2.71
N MET A 19 2.64 -8.43 -3.52
CA MET A 19 3.07 -7.04 -3.62
C MET A 19 1.98 -6.16 -4.22
N PHE A 20 1.37 -6.60 -5.34
CA PHE A 20 0.31 -5.83 -5.99
C PHE A 20 -1.00 -5.83 -5.19
N ASP A 21 -1.39 -6.94 -4.59
CA ASP A 21 -2.69 -7.02 -3.89
C ASP A 21 -2.63 -6.46 -2.45
N LEU A 22 -1.57 -6.79 -1.71
CA LEU A 22 -1.48 -6.50 -0.26
C LEU A 22 -0.30 -5.59 0.11
N GLY A 23 0.84 -5.75 -0.58
CA GLY A 23 2.08 -5.03 -0.29
C GLY A 23 1.97 -3.54 -0.54
N ILE A 24 1.08 -3.13 -1.43
CA ILE A 24 0.72 -1.73 -1.65
C ILE A 24 0.33 -1.04 -0.33
N TYR A 25 -0.40 -1.69 0.57
CA TYR A 25 -0.81 -1.07 1.83
C TYR A 25 0.35 -0.83 2.78
N SER A 26 1.31 -1.75 2.87
CA SER A 26 2.55 -1.50 3.63
C SER A 26 3.36 -0.37 3.01
N LEU A 27 3.44 -0.33 1.68
CA LEU A 27 4.15 0.71 0.95
C LEU A 27 3.48 2.09 1.10
N THR A 28 2.15 2.17 1.09
CA THR A 28 1.40 3.41 1.30
C THR A 28 1.76 4.08 2.61
N TRP A 29 1.91 3.33 3.70
CA TRP A 29 2.34 3.92 4.99
C TRP A 29 3.78 4.45 4.95
N ILE A 30 4.68 3.79 4.22
CA ILE A 30 6.04 4.28 4.01
C ILE A 30 6.00 5.56 3.18
N MET A 31 5.27 5.56 2.07
CA MET A 31 5.18 6.70 1.14
C MET A 31 4.50 7.90 1.79
N GLN A 32 3.37 7.71 2.45
CA GLN A 32 2.64 8.80 3.12
C GLN A 32 3.48 9.51 4.17
N ILE A 33 4.38 8.81 4.86
CA ILE A 33 5.17 9.40 5.96
C ILE A 33 6.52 9.91 5.47
N LEU A 34 7.21 9.15 4.62
CA LEU A 34 8.58 9.43 4.24
C LEU A 34 8.72 10.12 2.87
N TYR A 35 7.72 10.05 1.99
CA TYR A 35 7.75 10.67 0.65
C TYR A 35 6.76 11.82 0.50
N HIS A 36 5.49 11.58 0.81
CA HIS A 36 4.40 12.54 0.62
C HIS A 36 4.58 13.82 1.44
N LEU A 37 5.04 13.70 2.69
CA LEU A 37 5.26 14.84 3.59
C LEU A 37 6.53 15.64 3.27
N GLN A 38 7.34 15.21 2.30
CA GLN A 38 8.51 15.96 1.88
C GLN A 38 8.09 17.25 1.17
N PRO A 39 8.76 18.39 1.40
CA PRO A 39 8.57 19.58 0.59
C PRO A 39 8.84 19.29 -0.88
N HIS A 40 8.02 19.80 -1.78
CA HIS A 40 8.12 19.53 -3.22
C HIS A 40 9.51 19.86 -3.78
N GLU A 41 10.14 20.95 -3.31
CA GLU A 41 11.47 21.38 -3.76
C GLU A 41 12.61 20.48 -3.24
N LYS A 42 12.31 19.62 -2.26
CA LYS A 42 13.27 18.72 -1.60
C LYS A 42 12.93 17.25 -1.78
N LYS A 43 11.96 16.93 -2.66
CA LYS A 43 11.50 15.57 -2.89
C LYS A 43 12.66 14.68 -3.33
N GLU A 44 12.96 13.69 -2.50
CA GLU A 44 13.96 12.67 -2.70
C GLU A 44 13.26 11.40 -3.16
N SER A 45 13.66 10.90 -4.35
CA SER A 45 13.29 9.57 -4.80
C SER A 45 13.93 8.51 -3.89
N PRO A 46 13.19 7.45 -3.51
CA PRO A 46 13.70 6.41 -2.63
C PRO A 46 14.78 5.56 -3.29
N ALA A 47 15.97 5.50 -2.70
CA ALA A 47 17.05 4.60 -3.10
C ALA A 47 18.13 4.50 -2.01
N PRO A 48 18.73 3.32 -1.76
CA PRO A 48 18.45 2.04 -2.41
C PRO A 48 17.21 1.33 -1.84
N ILE A 49 16.65 0.43 -2.63
CA ILE A 49 15.57 -0.49 -2.23
C ILE A 49 16.15 -1.89 -2.14
N VAL A 50 15.95 -2.57 -1.00
CA VAL A 50 16.44 -3.94 -0.78
C VAL A 50 15.27 -4.83 -0.42
N ALA A 51 15.17 -6.01 -1.03
CA ALA A 51 14.06 -6.93 -0.82
C ALA A 51 14.48 -8.40 -0.81
N ALA A 52 13.73 -9.19 -0.06
CA ALA A 52 13.72 -10.64 -0.12
C ALA A 52 12.31 -11.11 -0.48
N VAL A 53 12.20 -12.00 -1.47
CA VAL A 53 10.92 -12.40 -2.06
C VAL A 53 10.86 -13.93 -2.14
N SER A 54 9.73 -14.49 -1.69
CA SER A 54 9.38 -15.90 -1.88
C SER A 54 8.41 -16.04 -3.04
N LYS A 55 8.68 -16.97 -3.95
CA LYS A 55 7.83 -17.25 -5.12
C LYS A 55 6.71 -18.23 -4.79
N TYR A 56 5.55 -18.01 -5.40
CA TYR A 56 4.55 -19.05 -5.57
C TYR A 56 4.85 -19.91 -6.80
N HIS A 57 4.27 -21.12 -6.90
CA HIS A 57 4.56 -22.04 -8.02
C HIS A 57 4.12 -21.51 -9.39
N THR A 58 3.18 -20.57 -9.45
CA THR A 58 2.75 -19.92 -10.69
C THR A 58 3.73 -18.86 -11.19
N GLY A 59 4.75 -18.50 -10.40
CA GLY A 59 5.78 -17.52 -10.76
C GLY A 59 5.56 -16.11 -10.21
N ILE A 60 4.44 -15.86 -9.53
CA ILE A 60 4.16 -14.60 -8.79
C ILE A 60 4.86 -14.59 -7.43
N ASP A 61 4.91 -13.42 -6.78
CA ASP A 61 5.41 -13.29 -5.42
C ASP A 61 4.36 -13.74 -4.39
N GLU A 62 4.71 -14.72 -3.56
CA GLU A 62 3.87 -15.21 -2.47
C GLU A 62 4.02 -14.35 -1.21
N ALA A 63 5.25 -13.88 -0.97
CA ALA A 63 5.60 -13.03 0.16
C ALA A 63 6.81 -12.19 -0.19
N ALA A 64 6.87 -10.98 0.37
CA ALA A 64 8.02 -10.10 0.23
C ALA A 64 8.27 -9.35 1.53
N SER A 65 9.54 -9.13 1.85
CA SER A 65 10.01 -8.17 2.85
C SER A 65 10.95 -7.20 2.17
N PHE A 66 10.74 -5.90 2.37
CA PHE A 66 11.47 -4.86 1.66
C PHE A 66 11.80 -3.66 2.55
N ILE A 67 12.91 -3.00 2.23
CA ILE A 67 13.40 -1.79 2.88
C ILE A 67 13.51 -0.70 1.82
N VAL A 68 12.93 0.46 2.11
CA VAL A 68 12.96 1.66 1.27
C VAL A 68 13.72 2.76 2.02
N GLN A 69 14.79 3.28 1.43
CA GLN A 69 15.66 4.26 2.08
C GLN A 69 15.53 5.65 1.45
N PHE A 70 15.63 6.68 2.29
CA PHE A 70 15.71 8.09 1.92
C PHE A 70 16.99 8.70 2.53
N PRO A 71 18.17 8.49 1.91
CA PRO A 71 19.45 8.86 2.51
C PRO A 71 19.63 10.34 2.82
N LYS A 72 19.10 11.25 2.00
CA LYS A 72 19.20 12.71 2.25
C LYS A 72 18.42 13.13 3.50
N GLN A 73 17.37 12.39 3.84
CA GLN A 73 16.59 12.60 5.06
C GLN A 73 17.04 11.72 6.24
N ASN A 74 17.94 10.77 5.99
CA ASN A 74 18.38 9.78 6.97
C ASN A 74 17.19 8.99 7.58
N THR A 75 16.23 8.60 6.73
CA THR A 75 15.06 7.80 7.12
C THR A 75 14.96 6.53 6.28
N MET A 76 14.25 5.53 6.81
CA MET A 76 13.93 4.31 6.09
C MET A 76 12.57 3.76 6.51
N GLY A 77 11.89 3.12 5.57
CA GLY A 77 10.67 2.36 5.78
C GLY A 77 10.91 0.87 5.56
N ILE A 78 10.24 0.03 6.35
CA ILE A 78 10.30 -1.43 6.22
C ILE A 78 8.88 -1.94 6.01
N GLY A 79 8.68 -2.71 4.94
CA GLY A 79 7.40 -3.30 4.57
C GLY A 79 7.47 -4.82 4.48
N MET A 80 6.33 -5.48 4.72
CA MET A 80 6.18 -6.92 4.57
C MET A 80 4.79 -7.23 4.04
N THR A 81 4.71 -8.19 3.13
CA THR A 81 3.44 -8.72 2.61
C THR A 81 3.52 -10.23 2.45
N THR A 82 2.38 -10.90 2.58
CA THR A 82 2.25 -12.33 2.27
C THR A 82 0.80 -12.68 1.95
N LEU A 83 0.61 -13.58 0.98
CA LEU A 83 -0.69 -14.17 0.69
C LEU A 83 -1.09 -15.28 1.68
N ARG A 84 -0.14 -15.79 2.50
CA ARG A 84 -0.40 -16.95 3.38
C ARG A 84 -1.19 -16.59 4.63
N LEU A 85 -0.86 -15.46 5.26
CA LEU A 85 -1.46 -15.02 6.51
C LEU A 85 -1.65 -13.50 6.50
N GLY A 86 -2.88 -13.05 6.78
CA GLY A 86 -3.15 -11.64 7.02
C GLY A 86 -2.80 -11.21 8.45
N SER A 87 -2.62 -9.90 8.64
CA SER A 87 -2.64 -9.29 9.98
C SER A 87 -4.01 -9.46 10.64
N GLY A 88 -4.06 -9.60 11.97
CA GLY A 88 -5.32 -9.72 12.70
C GLY A 88 -6.05 -11.03 12.42
N VAL A 89 -5.36 -12.16 12.58
CA VAL A 89 -5.90 -13.53 12.38
C VAL A 89 -7.16 -13.83 13.19
N ASP A 90 -7.40 -13.06 14.24
CA ASP A 90 -8.56 -13.10 15.13
C ASP A 90 -9.73 -12.20 14.64
N PHE A 91 -9.56 -11.50 13.52
CA PHE A 91 -10.45 -10.47 12.96
C PHE A 91 -10.74 -9.27 13.89
N GLY A 92 -10.30 -9.33 15.15
CA GLY A 92 -10.33 -8.24 16.12
C GLY A 92 -9.05 -7.40 16.13
N PHE A 93 -8.00 -7.81 15.42
CA PHE A 93 -6.69 -7.15 15.39
C PHE A 93 -6.09 -7.00 16.80
N THR A 94 -6.32 -7.97 17.69
CA THR A 94 -5.86 -7.90 19.09
C THR A 94 -4.36 -8.15 19.25
N GLY A 95 -3.68 -8.64 18.20
CA GLY A 95 -2.23 -8.90 18.19
C GLY A 95 -1.33 -7.66 18.28
N GLY A 96 -1.91 -6.45 18.27
CA GLY A 96 -1.18 -5.20 18.36
C GLY A 96 -1.14 -4.40 17.05
N PRO A 97 -0.45 -3.26 17.04
CA PRO A 97 -0.42 -2.37 15.88
C PRO A 97 0.39 -2.98 14.73
N ALA A 98 -0.19 -2.96 13.53
CA ALA A 98 0.46 -3.48 12.32
C ALA A 98 1.51 -2.51 11.75
N ILE A 99 1.38 -1.21 12.03
CA ILE A 99 2.30 -0.16 11.58
C ILE A 99 2.77 0.64 12.79
N LYS A 100 4.08 0.93 12.80
CA LYS A 100 4.72 1.83 13.77
C LYS A 100 5.52 2.87 13.01
N ILE A 101 5.31 4.13 13.38
CA ILE A 101 6.02 5.29 12.83
C ILE A 101 6.82 5.88 13.98
N GLN A 102 8.14 5.88 13.89
CA GLN A 102 9.02 6.23 15.00
C GLN A 102 9.90 7.42 14.62
N GLY A 103 10.06 8.36 15.55
CA GLY A 103 10.89 9.54 15.40
C GLY A 103 11.54 9.94 16.73
N SER A 104 12.23 11.08 16.75
CA SER A 104 12.93 11.58 17.95
C SER A 104 12.00 11.83 19.14
N ASP A 105 10.74 12.21 18.87
CA ASP A 105 9.81 12.68 19.89
C ASP A 105 8.87 11.57 20.39
N GLY A 106 9.01 10.35 19.85
CA GLY A 106 8.21 9.20 20.23
C GLY A 106 7.77 8.35 19.03
N GLU A 107 6.62 7.70 19.17
CA GLU A 107 6.06 6.87 18.11
C GLU A 107 4.54 7.00 17.96
N ILE A 108 4.09 6.79 16.73
CA ILE A 108 2.68 6.60 16.37
C ILE A 108 2.47 5.12 16.04
N GLN A 109 1.44 4.51 16.61
CA GLN A 109 1.07 3.12 16.33
C GLN A 109 -0.30 3.08 15.65
N ILE A 110 -0.40 2.46 14.47
CA ILE A 110 -1.67 2.32 13.75
C ILE A 110 -2.32 0.98 14.10
N CYS A 111 -3.58 1.02 14.50
CA CYS A 111 -4.34 -0.13 14.98
C CYS A 111 -5.47 -0.50 14.00
N GLY A 112 -5.66 -1.81 13.79
CA GLY A 112 -6.59 -2.35 12.80
C GLY A 112 -5.88 -2.72 11.48
N PRO A 113 -6.66 -2.98 10.42
CA PRO A 113 -6.09 -3.33 9.11
C PRO A 113 -5.37 -2.14 8.48
N ALA A 114 -4.23 -2.39 7.83
CA ALA A 114 -3.43 -1.34 7.20
C ALA A 114 -4.18 -0.56 6.11
N PHE A 115 -5.10 -1.22 5.40
CA PHE A 115 -5.94 -0.63 4.36
C PHE A 115 -7.13 0.16 4.92
N ARG A 116 -7.40 0.06 6.23
CA ARG A 116 -8.59 0.64 6.87
C ARG A 116 -8.43 0.73 8.39
N PRO A 117 -7.51 1.57 8.90
CA PRO A 117 -7.17 1.61 10.31
C PRO A 117 -8.33 2.14 11.16
N HIS A 118 -8.59 1.51 12.32
CA HIS A 118 -9.71 1.86 13.20
C HIS A 118 -9.33 2.90 14.26
N SER A 119 -8.05 2.98 14.61
CA SER A 119 -7.52 3.94 15.57
C SER A 119 -6.01 4.08 15.40
N TYR A 120 -5.45 5.12 16.01
CA TYR A 120 -4.01 5.24 16.18
C TYR A 120 -3.67 5.70 17.59
N LYS A 121 -2.47 5.36 18.04
CA LYS A 121 -1.93 5.74 19.33
C LYS A 121 -0.76 6.68 19.14
N VAL A 122 -0.67 7.70 19.99
CA VAL A 122 0.46 8.63 20.06
C VAL A 122 1.15 8.43 21.40
N ILE A 123 2.44 8.08 21.33
CA ILE A 123 3.28 7.79 22.49
C ILE A 123 4.48 8.74 22.43
N LYS A 124 4.50 9.74 23.32
CA LYS A 124 5.58 10.73 23.36
C LYS A 124 6.71 10.26 24.27
N MET A 125 7.96 10.53 23.88
CA MET A 125 9.14 10.20 24.68
C MET A 125 9.13 10.88 26.05
N ASP A 126 8.70 12.14 26.11
CA ASP A 126 8.57 12.95 27.33
C ASP A 126 7.18 12.86 27.98
N GLY A 127 6.31 11.98 27.47
CA GLY A 127 4.90 11.87 27.89
C GLY A 127 4.66 11.14 29.22
N GLY A 128 5.71 10.78 29.96
CA GLY A 128 5.60 10.08 31.25
C GLY A 128 4.94 8.69 31.13
N GLY A 129 5.07 8.02 29.98
CA GLY A 129 4.43 6.73 29.71
C GLY A 129 2.94 6.81 29.36
N LYS A 130 2.38 8.02 29.18
CA LYS A 130 0.99 8.19 28.72
C LYS A 130 0.88 7.79 27.24
N VAL A 131 -0.18 7.03 26.95
CA VAL A 131 -0.58 6.66 25.60
C VAL A 131 -1.88 7.38 25.27
N GLU A 132 -1.86 8.26 24.27
CA GLU A 132 -3.08 8.86 23.74
C GLU A 132 -3.62 7.97 22.63
N THR A 133 -4.89 7.59 22.71
CA THR A 133 -5.56 6.77 21.67
C THR A 133 -6.64 7.60 21.01
N ILE A 134 -6.59 7.68 19.68
CA ILE A 134 -7.54 8.40 18.86
C ILE A 134 -8.30 7.38 18.03
N GLU A 135 -9.60 7.32 18.24
CA GLU A 135 -10.50 6.47 17.46
C GLU A 135 -10.81 7.11 16.10
N CYS A 136 -10.82 6.28 15.06
CA CYS A 136 -11.14 6.65 13.68
C CYS A 136 -12.38 5.88 13.22
N PRO A 137 -13.58 6.24 13.72
CA PRO A 137 -14.80 5.54 13.33
C PRO A 137 -15.09 5.75 11.85
N PHE A 138 -15.51 4.68 11.18
CA PHE A 138 -15.95 4.72 9.78
C PHE A 138 -17.46 4.97 9.80
N PRO A 139 -17.94 6.12 9.29
CA PRO A 139 -19.36 6.30 9.01
C PRO A 139 -19.95 5.08 8.29
N GLN A 140 -21.05 4.58 8.84
CA GLN A 140 -21.80 3.46 8.28
C GLN A 140 -23.16 3.96 7.79
N ASP A 141 -23.55 3.55 6.59
CA ASP A 141 -24.90 3.76 6.08
C ASP A 141 -25.81 2.62 6.56
N SER A 142 -26.58 2.87 7.63
CA SER A 142 -27.52 1.88 8.18
C SER A 142 -28.65 1.54 7.21
N GLY A 143 -29.02 2.43 6.29
CA GLY A 143 -30.00 2.18 5.25
C GLY A 143 -29.48 1.25 4.14
N ARG A 144 -28.16 1.02 4.10
CA ARG A 144 -27.48 0.14 3.13
C ARG A 144 -26.63 -0.93 3.83
N SER A 145 -27.01 -1.38 5.02
CA SER A 145 -26.31 -2.45 5.74
C SER A 145 -24.82 -2.16 6.00
N GLY A 146 -24.45 -0.90 6.25
CA GLY A 146 -23.07 -0.50 6.51
C GLY A 146 -22.18 -0.44 5.26
N TRP A 147 -22.77 -0.26 4.08
CA TRP A 147 -22.04 -0.12 2.82
C TRP A 147 -21.12 1.12 2.81
N GLY A 148 -20.06 1.07 2.01
CA GLY A 148 -19.07 2.11 1.82
C GLY A 148 -17.68 1.65 2.25
N ARG A 149 -17.55 1.10 3.47
CA ARG A 149 -16.29 0.59 4.04
C ARG A 149 -15.11 1.58 3.95
N GLY A 150 -15.37 2.88 3.80
CA GLY A 150 -14.37 3.93 3.61
C GLY A 150 -14.09 4.34 2.15
N LEU A 151 -14.57 3.59 1.17
CA LEU A 151 -14.35 3.92 -0.26
C LEU A 151 -15.02 5.25 -0.68
N TYR A 152 -15.92 5.80 0.15
CA TYR A 152 -16.54 7.09 -0.13
C TYR A 152 -15.57 8.27 -0.05
N TRP A 153 -14.45 8.19 0.69
CA TRP A 153 -13.50 9.31 0.74
C TRP A 153 -12.71 9.48 -0.56
N GLU A 154 -12.26 8.39 -1.16
CA GLU A 154 -11.60 8.42 -2.47
C GLU A 154 -12.59 8.79 -3.58
N ALA A 155 -13.85 8.34 -3.49
CA ALA A 155 -14.91 8.76 -4.40
C ALA A 155 -15.17 10.28 -4.31
N ASP A 156 -15.23 10.83 -3.09
CA ASP A 156 -15.39 12.26 -2.85
C ASP A 156 -14.20 13.07 -3.39
N GLU A 157 -12.97 12.59 -3.21
CA GLU A 157 -11.78 13.28 -3.75
C GLU A 157 -11.78 13.29 -5.28
N CYS A 158 -12.12 12.15 -5.91
CA CYS A 158 -12.28 12.08 -7.37
C CYS A 158 -13.36 13.06 -7.86
N ALA A 159 -14.53 13.07 -7.20
CA ALA A 159 -15.62 13.98 -7.55
C ALA A 159 -15.22 15.46 -7.38
N ARG A 160 -14.46 15.80 -6.34
CA ARG A 160 -13.92 17.16 -6.14
C ARG A 160 -12.93 17.54 -7.24
N CYS A 161 -12.02 16.65 -7.62
CA CYS A 161 -11.06 16.89 -8.69
C CYS A 161 -11.76 17.16 -10.02
N LEU A 162 -12.75 16.33 -10.38
CA LEU A 162 -13.55 16.50 -11.61
C LEU A 162 -14.34 17.81 -11.59
N ARG A 163 -15.03 18.11 -10.48
CA ARG A 163 -15.79 19.36 -10.30
C ARG A 163 -14.90 20.58 -10.49
N ASP A 164 -13.68 20.53 -9.96
CA ASP A 164 -12.73 21.66 -9.96
C ASP A 164 -11.84 21.68 -11.22
N GLY A 165 -12.06 20.79 -12.19
CA GLY A 165 -11.31 20.73 -13.44
C GLY A 165 -9.84 20.32 -13.28
N LYS A 166 -9.50 19.61 -12.19
CA LYS A 166 -8.15 19.10 -11.95
C LYS A 166 -7.90 17.83 -12.76
N LEU A 167 -6.66 17.66 -13.22
CA LEU A 167 -6.21 16.47 -13.95
C LEU A 167 -5.71 15.35 -13.01
N GLU A 168 -5.47 15.67 -11.74
CA GLU A 168 -4.97 14.74 -10.73
C GLU A 168 -5.38 15.19 -9.31
N SER A 169 -5.27 14.28 -8.34
CA SER A 169 -5.47 14.58 -6.93
C SER A 169 -4.22 15.21 -6.32
N LEU A 170 -4.39 16.22 -5.47
CA LEU A 170 -3.28 16.75 -4.67
C LEU A 170 -2.96 15.87 -3.45
N VAL A 171 -3.87 14.96 -3.08
CA VAL A 171 -3.67 14.01 -1.99
C VAL A 171 -2.83 12.83 -2.45
N LEU A 172 -3.01 12.38 -3.70
CA LEU A 172 -2.19 11.35 -4.34
C LEU A 172 -1.88 11.77 -5.78
N PRO A 173 -0.83 12.58 -5.98
CA PRO A 173 -0.48 13.05 -7.33
C PRO A 173 0.13 11.92 -8.18
N LEU A 174 0.16 12.15 -9.49
CA LEU A 174 0.62 11.15 -10.46
C LEU A 174 2.09 10.78 -10.27
N ASP A 175 2.93 11.75 -9.88
CA ASP A 175 4.36 11.54 -9.61
C ASP A 175 4.59 10.48 -8.52
N GLU A 176 3.81 10.54 -7.44
CA GLU A 176 3.87 9.60 -6.32
C GLU A 176 3.40 8.21 -6.73
N THR A 177 2.40 8.13 -7.61
CA THR A 177 1.94 6.85 -8.17
C THR A 177 3.04 6.19 -9.01
N ILE A 178 3.76 6.96 -9.83
CA ILE A 178 4.89 6.46 -10.63
C ILE A 178 6.01 5.95 -9.71
N VAL A 179 6.43 6.75 -8.73
CA VAL A 179 7.49 6.35 -7.77
C VAL A 179 7.09 5.10 -6.98
N THR A 180 5.82 4.99 -6.59
CA THR A 180 5.29 3.79 -5.92
C THR A 180 5.44 2.54 -6.80
N MET A 181 5.10 2.66 -8.08
CA MET A 181 5.25 1.56 -9.05
C MET A 181 6.71 1.21 -9.32
N GLU A 182 7.61 2.19 -9.36
CA GLU A 182 9.06 1.96 -9.47
C GLU A 182 9.61 1.18 -8.26
N ILE A 183 9.11 1.46 -7.05
CA ILE A 183 9.49 0.70 -5.85
C ILE A 183 9.00 -0.74 -5.95
N ILE A 184 7.74 -0.94 -6.32
CA ILE A 184 7.18 -2.29 -6.49
C ILE A 184 7.98 -3.06 -7.55
N GLU A 185 8.30 -2.43 -8.68
CA GLU A 185 9.11 -3.06 -9.73
C GLU A 185 10.51 -3.41 -9.22
N ALA A 186 11.16 -2.55 -8.42
CA ALA A 186 12.47 -2.83 -7.84
C ALA A 186 12.44 -4.02 -6.86
N VAL A 187 11.37 -4.18 -6.09
CA VAL A 187 11.14 -5.35 -5.22
C VAL A 187 10.95 -6.62 -6.06
N LEU A 188 10.07 -6.57 -7.06
CA LEU A 188 9.75 -7.70 -7.93
C LEU A 188 10.98 -8.17 -8.74
N LYS A 189 11.82 -7.24 -9.22
CA LYS A 189 13.09 -7.52 -9.90
C LYS A 189 14.06 -8.29 -9.00
N GLN A 190 14.17 -7.95 -7.72
CA GLN A 190 15.01 -8.67 -6.76
C GLN A 190 14.49 -10.08 -6.48
N GLY A 191 13.18 -10.31 -6.60
CA GLY A 191 12.59 -11.64 -6.60
C GLY A 191 12.76 -12.39 -7.92
N MET A 192 13.23 -11.76 -9.00
CA MET A 192 13.20 -12.29 -10.37
C MET A 192 11.75 -12.62 -10.81
N MET A 193 10.77 -11.77 -10.48
CA MET A 193 9.40 -11.92 -11.00
C MET A 193 9.35 -11.44 -12.46
N GLU A 194 8.65 -12.20 -13.29
CA GLU A 194 8.38 -11.84 -14.68
C GLU A 194 6.88 -11.99 -14.96
N TYR A 195 6.29 -10.89 -15.43
CA TYR A 195 4.90 -10.85 -15.87
C TYR A 195 4.84 -10.86 -17.40
N PRO A 196 3.78 -11.41 -18.02
CA PRO A 196 3.63 -11.40 -19.48
C PRO A 196 3.70 -10.01 -20.09
N ASP A 197 4.35 -9.86 -21.25
CA ASP A 197 4.51 -8.57 -21.94
C ASP A 197 3.19 -7.86 -22.20
N VAL A 198 2.12 -8.62 -22.49
CA VAL A 198 0.78 -8.10 -22.75
C VAL A 198 0.18 -7.31 -21.57
N ILE A 199 0.61 -7.56 -20.33
CA ILE A 199 0.22 -6.77 -19.15
C ILE A 199 1.29 -5.75 -18.70
N ARG A 200 2.50 -5.80 -19.27
CA ARG A 200 3.60 -4.88 -18.93
C ARG A 200 3.74 -3.71 -19.91
N THR A 201 3.21 -3.85 -21.12
CA THR A 201 3.29 -2.82 -22.16
C THR A 201 2.46 -1.59 -21.81
N ASP A 202 3.04 -0.41 -22.02
CA ASP A 202 2.36 0.89 -22.00
C ASP A 202 1.78 1.25 -23.40
N VAL A 203 2.10 0.46 -24.42
CA VAL A 203 1.55 0.60 -25.78
C VAL A 203 0.17 -0.05 -25.85
N TYR A 204 -0.84 0.74 -26.18
CA TYR A 204 -2.19 0.26 -26.44
C TYR A 204 -2.25 -0.62 -27.70
N ASP A 205 -2.82 -1.82 -27.56
CA ASP A 205 -3.14 -2.72 -28.66
C ASP A 205 -4.67 -2.93 -28.73
N PRO A 206 -5.35 -2.52 -29.81
CA PRO A 206 -6.80 -2.72 -29.96
C PRO A 206 -7.20 -4.20 -30.00
N GLU A 207 -6.30 -5.10 -30.41
CA GLU A 207 -6.52 -6.55 -30.45
C GLU A 207 -6.08 -7.27 -29.17
N SER A 208 -5.64 -6.52 -28.15
CA SER A 208 -5.23 -7.11 -26.87
C SER A 208 -6.35 -7.98 -26.27
N PRO A 209 -6.03 -9.20 -25.80
CA PRO A 209 -7.01 -10.05 -25.12
C PRO A 209 -7.52 -9.45 -23.80
N LEU A 210 -6.92 -8.36 -23.31
CA LEU A 210 -7.32 -7.65 -22.09
C LEU A 210 -8.42 -6.62 -22.33
N ASN A 211 -8.74 -6.30 -23.59
CA ASN A 211 -9.79 -5.37 -23.96
C ASN A 211 -11.18 -6.02 -23.75
N ASN A 212 -11.60 -6.11 -22.49
CA ASN A 212 -12.82 -6.80 -22.07
C ASN A 212 -14.11 -5.98 -22.27
N GLY A 213 -14.01 -4.78 -22.84
CA GLY A 213 -15.12 -3.85 -23.06
C GLY A 213 -15.98 -4.13 -24.30
N ARG A 214 -16.24 -5.40 -24.62
CA ARG A 214 -17.23 -5.78 -25.65
C ARG A 214 -18.64 -5.88 -25.06
#